data_AF-A0A5F1SL88-F1
#
_entry.id   AF-A0A5F1SL88-F1
#
_cell.length_a   1.000
_cell.length_b   1.000
_cell.length_c   1.000
_cell.angle_alpha   90.00
_cell.angle_beta   90.00
_cell.angle_gamma   90.00
#
_symmetry.space_group_name_H-M   'P 1'
#
loop_
_entity.id
_entity.type
_entity.pdbx_description
1 polymer ?
#
loop_
_entity_poly.entity_id
_entity_poly.type
_entity_poly.pdbx_seq_one_letter_code
_entity_poly.pdbx_strand_id
1 'polypeptide(L)'
;MDYYDLLISILGSTIRLSIPLIFTALAGLFSERAGIFDIGLEGKMLASAFAAACVASISGSPWAGLGAGIVVSVVVGLLHGFASITNRGNQIVSGVAINFLMAGLTIVLGQAWFGQGGRTPTLAATARFSGITLPGADAIRDVPFIGPLYANVISGNNILTYLAFLTVPISWWILYRTRFGLRLRAVGENPGAVDTAGISVEWLRYRSLIAAGILCGFSGTYLAIAQSAAFINNMSAGKGYIALAALIFAKWKPVPVMFTCLLFGFLDAFANFMQGKAVPGIGEVPVQIFQALPYILTCILLAGFIGVAKPPKAGGVPYTKER
;
A
#
# COMPACT_ATOMS: atom_id res chain seq x y z
N MET A 1 -23.06 -1.15 -23.59
CA MET A 1 -21.65 -0.89 -23.27
C MET A 1 -20.84 -1.67 -24.28
N ASP A 2 -20.15 -0.98 -25.19
CA ASP A 2 -19.22 -1.66 -26.08
C ASP A 2 -18.12 -2.35 -25.25
N TYR A 3 -17.61 -3.48 -25.74
CA TYR A 3 -16.49 -4.19 -25.10
C TYR A 3 -15.29 -3.27 -24.81
N TYR A 4 -15.15 -2.21 -25.60
CA TYR A 4 -14.14 -1.18 -25.45
C TYR A 4 -14.35 -0.28 -24.21
N ASP A 5 -15.55 0.25 -23.97
CA ASP A 5 -15.87 1.07 -22.78
C ASP A 5 -15.71 0.28 -21.48
N LEU A 6 -16.07 -1.00 -21.56
CA LEU A 6 -15.87 -1.98 -20.51
C LEU A 6 -14.38 -2.12 -20.18
N LEU A 7 -13.54 -2.33 -21.20
CA LEU A 7 -12.11 -2.45 -21.04
C LEU A 7 -11.50 -1.18 -20.42
N ILE A 8 -11.89 0.01 -20.89
CA ILE A 8 -11.46 1.29 -20.31
C ILE A 8 -11.83 1.40 -18.83
N SER A 9 -13.07 1.02 -18.49
CA SER A 9 -13.57 1.09 -17.11
C SER A 9 -12.80 0.16 -16.17
N ILE A 10 -12.46 -1.03 -16.64
CA ILE A 10 -11.61 -1.99 -15.90
C ILE A 10 -10.20 -1.43 -15.75
N LEU A 11 -9.60 -0.87 -16.81
CA LEU A 11 -8.26 -0.27 -16.74
C LEU A 11 -8.20 0.94 -15.79
N GLY A 12 -9.20 1.82 -15.83
CA GLY A 12 -9.30 2.93 -14.88
C GLY A 12 -9.43 2.43 -13.43
N SER A 13 -10.23 1.38 -13.21
CA SER A 13 -10.37 0.75 -11.89
C SER A 13 -9.10 0.04 -11.44
N THR A 14 -8.37 -0.59 -12.37
CA THR A 14 -7.07 -1.24 -12.14
C THR A 14 -6.08 -0.25 -11.54
N ILE A 15 -5.96 0.93 -12.14
CA ILE A 15 -5.09 1.99 -11.62
C ILE A 15 -5.53 2.38 -10.21
N ARG A 16 -6.81 2.69 -10.02
CA ARG A 16 -7.33 3.13 -8.72
C ARG A 16 -7.14 2.11 -7.59
N LEU A 17 -7.29 0.82 -7.88
CA LEU A 17 -7.15 -0.27 -6.90
C LEU A 17 -5.69 -0.63 -6.63
N SER A 18 -4.79 -0.38 -7.59
CA SER A 18 -3.35 -0.65 -7.44
C SER A 18 -2.63 0.34 -6.54
N ILE A 19 -3.09 1.59 -6.43
CA ILE A 19 -2.40 2.67 -5.69
C ILE A 19 -2.10 2.32 -4.22
N PRO A 20 -3.06 1.88 -3.39
CA PRO A 20 -2.75 1.51 -2.02
C PRO A 20 -1.78 0.32 -1.96
N LEU A 21 -1.84 -0.60 -2.93
CA LEU A 21 -0.90 -1.72 -3.03
C LEU A 21 0.52 -1.22 -3.36
N ILE A 22 0.68 -0.29 -4.30
CA ILE A 22 1.98 0.27 -4.70
C ILE A 22 2.64 0.94 -3.49
N PHE A 23 1.94 1.85 -2.82
CA PHE A 23 2.49 2.54 -1.65
C PHE A 23 2.87 1.56 -0.54
N THR A 24 1.98 0.63 -0.19
CA THR A 24 2.23 -0.33 0.88
C THR A 24 3.32 -1.35 0.53
N ALA A 25 3.42 -1.79 -0.72
CA ALA A 25 4.46 -2.72 -1.15
C ALA A 25 5.84 -2.04 -1.21
N LEU A 26 5.91 -0.76 -1.61
CA LEU A 26 7.13 0.04 -1.49
C LEU A 26 7.48 0.31 -0.03
N ALA A 27 6.50 0.49 0.86
CA ALA A 27 6.75 0.57 2.30
C ALA A 27 7.44 -0.70 2.83
N GLY A 28 6.89 -1.87 2.50
CA GLY A 28 7.51 -3.16 2.79
C GLY A 28 8.88 -3.33 2.15
N LEU A 29 9.08 -2.81 0.93
CA LEU A 29 10.39 -2.84 0.28
C LEU A 29 11.46 -2.14 1.12
N PHE A 30 11.17 -0.97 1.69
CA PHE A 30 12.13 -0.26 2.53
C PHE A 30 12.41 -1.00 3.84
N SER A 31 11.37 -1.46 4.56
CA SER A 31 11.55 -2.17 5.84
C SER A 31 12.32 -3.47 5.65
N GLU A 32 11.94 -4.29 4.66
CA GLU A 32 12.55 -5.59 4.44
C GLU A 32 13.97 -5.48 3.89
N ARG A 33 14.27 -4.47 3.06
CA ARG A 33 15.65 -4.20 2.63
C ARG A 33 16.57 -3.85 3.80
N ALA A 34 16.04 -3.41 4.93
CA ALA A 34 16.79 -3.20 6.18
C ALA A 34 16.82 -4.45 7.10
N GLY A 35 16.26 -5.57 6.66
CA GLY A 35 16.15 -6.80 7.45
C GLY A 35 15.02 -6.78 8.49
N ILE A 36 14.02 -5.89 8.34
CA ILE A 36 12.83 -5.85 9.19
C ILE A 36 11.60 -6.33 8.41
N PHE A 37 11.09 -7.51 8.76
CA PHE A 37 9.84 -8.05 8.25
C PHE A 37 8.66 -7.38 8.93
N ASP A 38 7.86 -6.69 8.13
CA ASP A 38 6.83 -5.79 8.60
C ASP A 38 5.45 -6.29 8.16
N ILE A 39 4.98 -7.35 8.81
CA ILE A 39 3.60 -7.83 8.59
C ILE A 39 2.58 -6.79 9.11
N GLY A 40 3.03 -5.84 9.92
CA GLY A 40 2.26 -4.72 10.47
C GLY A 40 1.78 -3.68 9.45
N LEU A 41 2.15 -3.80 8.17
CA LEU A 41 1.75 -2.89 7.10
C LEU A 41 0.21 -2.74 6.97
N GLU A 42 -0.53 -3.82 7.21
CA GLU A 42 -2.01 -3.81 7.22
C GLU A 42 -2.55 -2.86 8.31
N GLY A 43 -2.05 -3.00 9.53
CA GLY A 43 -2.41 -2.17 10.67
C GLY A 43 -2.00 -0.72 10.50
N LYS A 44 -0.80 -0.45 9.95
CA LYS A 44 -0.33 0.92 9.66
C LYS A 44 -1.21 1.63 8.63
N MET A 45 -1.59 0.91 7.57
CA MET A 45 -2.49 1.42 6.54
C MET A 45 -3.87 1.71 7.13
N LEU A 46 -4.41 0.82 7.96
CA LEU A 46 -5.71 1.01 8.62
C LEU A 46 -5.69 2.18 9.62
N ALA A 47 -4.65 2.27 10.45
CA ALA A 47 -4.44 3.37 11.40
C ALA A 47 -4.30 4.72 10.68
N SER A 48 -3.54 4.75 9.59
CA SER A 48 -3.43 5.93 8.73
C SER A 48 -4.76 6.32 8.12
N ALA A 49 -5.53 5.36 7.60
CA ALA A 49 -6.83 5.62 6.99
C ALA A 49 -7.80 6.26 7.99
N PHE A 50 -7.84 5.70 9.21
CA PHE A 50 -8.66 6.22 10.29
C PHE A 50 -8.24 7.64 10.68
N ALA A 51 -6.95 7.85 10.98
CA ALA A 51 -6.43 9.15 11.39
C ALA A 51 -6.63 10.23 10.31
N ALA A 52 -6.40 9.87 9.04
CA ALA A 52 -6.60 10.78 7.92
C ALA A 52 -8.06 11.20 7.78
N ALA A 53 -9.00 10.26 7.88
CA ALA A 53 -10.43 10.55 7.81
C ALA A 53 -10.93 11.38 9.00
N CYS A 54 -10.45 11.09 10.22
CA CYS A 54 -10.81 11.85 11.42
C CYS A 54 -10.37 13.31 11.31
N VAL A 55 -9.11 13.55 10.91
CA VAL A 55 -8.60 14.90 10.79
C VAL A 55 -9.22 15.63 9.60
N ALA A 56 -9.42 14.96 8.46
CA ALA A 56 -10.10 15.56 7.32
C ALA A 56 -11.56 15.92 7.61
N SER A 57 -12.28 15.12 8.40
CA SER A 57 -13.68 15.40 8.74
C SER A 57 -13.83 16.62 9.65
N ILE A 58 -12.88 16.85 10.55
CA ILE A 58 -12.90 17.99 11.47
C ILE A 58 -12.33 19.25 10.81
N SER A 59 -11.19 19.12 10.12
CA SER A 59 -10.49 20.27 9.52
C SER A 59 -11.06 20.71 8.18
N GLY A 60 -11.81 19.85 7.49
CA GLY A 60 -12.25 20.07 6.12
C GLY A 60 -11.12 20.07 5.08
N SER A 61 -9.90 19.65 5.44
CA SER A 61 -8.71 19.70 4.57
C SER A 61 -8.15 18.30 4.29
N PRO A 62 -8.01 17.89 3.01
CA PRO A 62 -7.45 16.59 2.66
C PRO A 62 -5.95 16.52 2.98
N TRP A 63 -5.24 17.65 2.96
CA TRP A 63 -3.82 17.74 3.28
C TRP A 63 -3.54 17.59 4.77
N ALA A 64 -4.40 18.16 5.62
CA ALA A 64 -4.33 17.93 7.07
C ALA A 64 -4.59 16.46 7.39
N GLY A 65 -5.57 15.84 6.72
CA GLY A 65 -5.81 14.40 6.78
C GLY A 65 -4.58 13.57 6.38
N LEU A 66 -3.96 13.89 5.24
CA LEU A 66 -2.74 13.22 4.79
C LEU A 66 -1.59 13.34 5.82
N GLY A 67 -1.37 14.54 6.36
CA GLY A 67 -0.35 14.78 7.38
C GLY A 67 -0.59 13.93 8.63
N ALA A 68 -1.83 13.87 9.11
CA ALA A 68 -2.20 13.04 10.25
C ALA A 68 -2.03 11.54 9.96
N GLY A 69 -2.45 11.06 8.79
CA GLY A 69 -2.26 9.68 8.36
C GLY A 69 -0.79 9.26 8.34
N ILE A 70 0.09 10.12 7.79
CA ILE A 70 1.54 9.91 7.79
C ILE A 70 2.08 9.84 9.21
N VAL A 71 1.76 10.81 10.08
CA VAL A 71 2.27 10.85 11.45
C VAL A 71 1.86 9.60 12.22
N VAL A 72 0.57 9.22 12.18
CA VAL A 72 0.09 8.02 12.88
C VAL A 72 0.75 6.76 12.35
N SER A 73 0.87 6.60 11.02
CA SER A 73 1.54 5.45 10.42
C SER A 73 3.01 5.35 10.80
N VAL A 74 3.73 6.48 10.84
CA VAL A 74 5.12 6.54 11.32
C VAL A 74 5.21 6.16 12.79
N VAL A 75 4.33 6.67 13.66
CA VAL A 75 4.31 6.32 15.08
C VAL A 75 4.07 4.82 15.28
N VAL A 76 3.11 4.24 14.57
CA VAL A 76 2.86 2.78 14.60
C VAL A 76 4.07 2.01 14.04
N GLY A 77 4.73 2.54 13.02
CA GLY A 77 5.99 1.98 12.50
C GLY A 77 7.14 2.04 13.50
N LEU A 78 7.26 3.11 14.26
CA LEU A 78 8.25 3.23 15.33
C LEU A 78 7.93 2.33 16.51
N LEU A 79 6.65 2.10 16.83
CA LEU A 79 6.25 1.10 17.83
C LEU A 79 6.69 -0.31 17.42
N HIS A 80 6.51 -0.65 16.15
CA HIS A 80 7.05 -1.90 15.59
C HIS A 80 8.57 -1.96 15.73
N GLY A 81 9.26 -0.87 15.39
CA GLY A 81 10.72 -0.75 15.53
C GLY A 81 11.19 -0.89 16.97
N PHE A 82 10.49 -0.29 17.93
CA PHE A 82 10.81 -0.41 19.34
C PHE A 82 10.74 -1.86 19.81
N ALA A 83 9.66 -2.57 19.46
CA ALA A 83 9.51 -3.98 19.80
C ALA A 83 10.56 -4.88 19.10
N SER A 84 10.84 -4.65 17.83
CA SER A 84 11.68 -5.54 17.00
C SER A 84 13.19 -5.23 17.01
N ILE A 85 13.56 -3.95 17.10
CA ILE A 85 14.94 -3.46 17.05
C ILE A 85 15.46 -3.30 18.47
N THR A 86 14.81 -2.49 19.30
CA THR A 86 15.31 -2.16 20.65
C THR A 86 15.09 -3.31 21.62
N ASN A 87 13.87 -3.87 21.67
CA ASN A 87 13.57 -5.00 22.55
C ASN A 87 13.91 -6.36 21.94
N ARG A 88 14.39 -6.38 20.68
CA ARG A 88 14.80 -7.61 19.96
C ARG A 88 13.70 -8.68 19.91
N GLY A 89 12.45 -8.26 19.93
CA GLY A 89 11.29 -9.14 19.83
C GLY A 89 11.12 -9.73 18.43
N ASN A 90 10.31 -10.78 18.36
CA ASN A 90 9.94 -11.39 17.08
C ASN A 90 9.13 -10.39 16.23
N GLN A 91 9.64 -10.10 15.03
CA GLN A 91 9.10 -9.09 14.12
C GLN A 91 7.71 -9.50 13.58
N ILE A 92 7.50 -10.78 13.28
CA ILE A 92 6.22 -11.33 12.84
C ILE A 92 5.18 -11.13 13.95
N VAL A 93 5.52 -11.51 15.19
CA VAL A 93 4.61 -11.37 16.34
C VAL A 93 4.25 -9.91 16.59
N SER A 94 5.23 -9.01 16.56
CA SER A 94 4.98 -7.57 16.73
C SER A 94 4.10 -7.01 15.61
N GLY A 95 4.34 -7.37 14.35
CA GLY A 95 3.54 -6.92 13.22
C GLY A 95 2.09 -7.41 13.30
N VAL A 96 1.89 -8.69 13.62
CA VAL A 96 0.55 -9.27 13.82
C VAL A 96 -0.18 -8.61 14.99
N ALA A 97 0.51 -8.34 16.11
CA ALA A 97 -0.06 -7.64 17.24
C ALA A 97 -0.52 -6.22 16.87
N ILE A 98 0.27 -5.49 16.07
CA ILE A 98 -0.11 -4.17 15.54
C ILE A 98 -1.36 -4.26 14.66
N ASN A 99 -1.45 -5.26 13.80
CA ASN A 99 -2.63 -5.45 12.94
C ASN A 99 -3.90 -5.63 13.78
N PHE A 100 -3.87 -6.52 14.78
CA PHE A 100 -5.02 -6.73 15.67
C PHE A 100 -5.34 -5.49 16.51
N LEU A 101 -4.32 -4.83 17.05
CA LEU A 101 -4.50 -3.61 17.83
C LEU A 101 -5.19 -2.54 17.01
N MET A 102 -4.72 -2.26 15.79
CA MET A 102 -5.31 -1.23 14.94
C MET A 102 -6.69 -1.61 14.41
N ALA A 103 -6.92 -2.90 14.10
CA ALA A 103 -8.24 -3.39 13.71
C ALA A 103 -9.30 -3.16 14.80
N GLY A 104 -8.97 -3.43 16.07
CA GLY A 104 -9.88 -3.16 17.19
C GLY A 104 -9.96 -1.68 17.57
N LEU A 105 -8.81 -1.00 17.67
CA LEU A 105 -8.72 0.36 18.16
C LEU A 105 -9.46 1.35 17.25
N THR A 106 -9.34 1.21 15.93
CA THR A 106 -10.02 2.09 14.98
C THR A 106 -11.54 1.99 15.08
N ILE A 107 -12.08 0.80 15.35
CA ILE A 107 -13.52 0.59 15.57
C ILE A 107 -13.96 1.25 16.89
N VAL A 108 -13.23 1.01 17.98
CA VAL A 108 -13.55 1.57 19.31
C VAL A 108 -13.50 3.09 19.28
N LEU A 109 -12.45 3.68 18.70
CA LEU A 109 -12.32 5.12 18.59
C LEU A 109 -13.36 5.73 17.65
N GLY A 110 -13.65 5.08 16.51
CA GLY A 110 -14.68 5.56 15.59
C GLY A 110 -16.07 5.57 16.24
N GLN A 111 -16.38 4.55 17.05
CA GLN A 111 -17.61 4.54 17.84
C GLN A 111 -17.60 5.62 18.93
N ALA A 112 -16.51 5.76 19.69
CA ALA A 112 -16.42 6.72 20.79
C ALA A 112 -16.44 8.17 20.33
N TRP A 113 -15.85 8.49 19.17
CA TRP A 113 -15.74 9.86 18.67
C TRP A 113 -16.90 10.30 17.79
N PHE A 114 -17.47 9.39 16.99
CA PHE A 114 -18.49 9.74 16.00
C PHE A 114 -19.83 9.04 16.20
N GLY A 115 -19.91 8.00 17.03
CA GLY A 115 -21.15 7.25 17.25
C GLY A 115 -21.67 6.50 16.02
N GLN A 116 -20.84 6.30 14.98
CA GLN A 116 -21.25 5.70 13.69
C GLN A 116 -20.74 4.26 13.50
N GLY A 117 -20.71 3.45 14.55
CA GLY A 117 -20.35 2.03 14.48
C GLY A 117 -18.90 1.78 14.05
N GLY A 118 -17.96 2.65 14.44
CA GLY A 118 -16.55 2.57 14.02
C GLY A 118 -16.21 3.31 12.73
N ARG A 119 -17.19 3.96 12.09
CA ARG A 119 -17.01 4.75 10.87
C ARG A 119 -16.77 6.23 11.21
N THR A 120 -16.17 6.96 10.27
CA THR A 120 -16.14 8.43 10.34
C THR A 120 -17.27 9.03 9.50
N PRO A 121 -17.67 10.28 9.77
CA PRO A 121 -18.59 11.01 8.90
C PRO A 121 -18.10 11.06 7.45
N THR A 122 -19.04 11.14 6.51
CA THR A 122 -18.72 11.35 5.09
C THR A 122 -18.07 12.71 4.89
N LEU A 123 -16.93 12.73 4.21
CA LEU A 123 -16.16 13.91 3.90
C LEU A 123 -16.85 14.74 2.81
N ALA A 124 -16.94 16.04 3.04
CA ALA A 124 -17.33 17.01 2.01
C ALA A 124 -16.33 17.01 0.85
N ALA A 125 -16.76 17.45 -0.34
CA ALA A 125 -15.90 17.48 -1.53
C ALA A 125 -14.59 18.27 -1.32
N THR A 126 -14.63 19.34 -0.52
CA THR A 126 -13.46 20.16 -0.16
C THR A 126 -12.44 19.42 0.70
N ALA A 127 -12.88 18.44 1.48
CA ALA A 127 -12.05 17.61 2.35
C ALA A 127 -11.49 16.38 1.63
N ARG A 128 -11.59 16.33 0.29
CA ARG A 128 -11.19 15.19 -0.53
C ARG A 128 -10.20 15.61 -1.61
N PHE A 129 -9.38 14.65 -2.05
CA PHE A 129 -8.55 14.85 -3.22
C PHE A 129 -9.38 14.66 -4.49
N SER A 130 -9.64 15.76 -5.20
CA SER A 130 -10.33 15.76 -6.49
C SER A 130 -9.43 15.23 -7.62
N GLY A 131 -10.06 14.77 -8.70
CA GLY A 131 -9.36 14.40 -9.93
C GLY A 131 -8.70 15.63 -10.57
N ILE A 132 -7.50 15.45 -11.12
CA ILE A 132 -6.78 16.45 -11.90
C ILE A 132 -6.95 16.12 -13.38
N THR A 133 -7.41 17.08 -14.17
CA THR A 133 -7.45 16.97 -15.63
C THR A 133 -6.08 17.32 -16.19
N LEU A 134 -5.42 16.36 -16.83
CA LEU A 134 -4.13 16.58 -17.47
C LEU A 134 -4.27 17.44 -18.74
N PRO A 135 -3.23 18.22 -19.11
CA PRO A 135 -3.26 19.05 -20.31
C PRO A 135 -3.56 18.24 -21.57
N GLY A 136 -4.43 18.75 -22.44
CA GLY A 136 -4.80 18.07 -23.69
C GLY A 136 -5.79 16.92 -23.54
N ALA A 137 -6.23 16.58 -22.32
CA ALA A 137 -7.22 15.53 -22.09
C ALA A 137 -8.57 15.84 -22.75
N ASP A 138 -9.01 17.10 -22.68
CA ASP A 138 -10.26 17.52 -23.31
C ASP A 138 -10.14 17.62 -24.83
N ALA A 139 -8.97 18.00 -25.35
CA ALA A 139 -8.74 18.16 -26.79
C ALA A 139 -8.64 16.82 -27.54
N ILE A 140 -8.18 15.76 -26.87
CA ILE A 140 -7.98 14.42 -27.48
C ILE A 140 -9.19 13.51 -27.19
N ARG A 141 -10.17 13.96 -26.40
CA ARG A 141 -11.29 13.15 -25.92
C ARG A 141 -12.11 12.51 -27.05
N ASP A 142 -12.25 13.22 -28.17
CA ASP A 142 -13.01 12.78 -29.33
C ASP A 142 -12.21 11.86 -30.28
N VAL A 143 -10.90 11.67 -30.03
CA VAL A 143 -10.06 10.76 -30.82
C VAL A 143 -10.41 9.31 -30.45
N PRO A 144 -10.87 8.48 -31.39
CA PRO A 144 -11.19 7.09 -31.12
C PRO A 144 -9.99 6.35 -30.53
N PHE A 145 -10.25 5.44 -29.59
CA PHE A 145 -9.26 4.60 -28.90
C PHE A 145 -8.27 5.33 -27.96
N ILE A 146 -7.68 6.44 -28.39
CA ILE A 146 -6.64 7.17 -27.64
C ILE A 146 -7.27 8.16 -26.65
N GLY A 147 -8.33 8.85 -27.07
CA GLY A 147 -9.05 9.84 -26.26
C GLY A 147 -9.58 9.26 -24.96
N PRO A 148 -10.40 8.20 -25.00
CA PRO A 148 -10.94 7.60 -23.79
C PRO A 148 -9.88 6.95 -22.89
N LEU A 149 -8.80 6.41 -23.47
CA LEU A 149 -7.68 5.86 -22.70
C LEU A 149 -6.94 6.99 -21.95
N TYR A 150 -6.58 8.07 -22.64
CA TYR A 150 -5.89 9.18 -22.02
C TYR A 150 -6.79 9.95 -21.04
N ALA A 151 -8.03 10.24 -21.41
CA ALA A 151 -8.95 11.04 -20.63
C ALA A 151 -9.51 10.32 -19.39
N ASN A 152 -9.78 9.00 -19.47
CA ASN A 152 -10.47 8.27 -18.38
C ASN A 152 -9.55 7.32 -17.58
N VAL A 153 -8.42 6.91 -18.15
CA VAL A 153 -7.48 5.99 -17.48
C VAL A 153 -6.30 6.76 -16.90
N ILE A 154 -5.70 7.66 -17.67
CA ILE A 154 -4.49 8.41 -17.26
C ILE A 154 -4.86 9.75 -16.59
N SER A 155 -5.70 10.54 -17.25
CA SER A 155 -6.26 11.80 -16.75
C SER A 155 -7.44 11.55 -15.80
N GLY A 156 -7.79 12.56 -15.00
CA GLY A 156 -8.93 12.49 -14.06
C GLY A 156 -8.63 11.76 -12.75
N ASN A 157 -7.39 11.30 -12.56
CA ASN A 157 -6.95 10.72 -11.29
C ASN A 157 -6.57 11.82 -10.30
N ASN A 158 -6.64 11.49 -9.00
CA ASN A 158 -6.23 12.42 -7.95
C ASN A 158 -4.70 12.50 -7.83
N ILE A 159 -4.22 13.52 -7.10
CA ILE A 159 -2.79 13.76 -6.89
C ILE A 159 -2.05 12.54 -6.31
N LEU A 160 -2.69 11.78 -5.42
CA LEU A 160 -2.08 10.62 -4.77
C LEU A 160 -1.81 9.49 -5.76
N THR A 161 -2.65 9.33 -6.79
CA THR A 161 -2.40 8.39 -7.90
C THR A 161 -1.07 8.70 -8.57
N TYR A 162 -0.85 9.96 -8.98
CA TYR A 162 0.37 10.35 -9.67
C TYR A 162 1.60 10.23 -8.75
N LEU A 163 1.44 10.57 -7.47
CA LEU A 163 2.47 10.36 -6.46
C LEU A 163 2.81 8.87 -6.31
N ALA A 164 1.85 7.96 -6.36
CA ALA A 164 2.11 6.52 -6.25
C ALA A 164 3.07 6.04 -7.35
N PHE A 165 2.78 6.39 -8.60
CA PHE A 165 3.68 6.06 -9.72
C PHE A 165 5.01 6.78 -9.63
N LEU A 166 5.05 8.03 -9.17
CA LEU A 166 6.28 8.78 -8.97
C LEU A 166 7.15 8.21 -7.84
N THR A 167 6.55 7.63 -6.79
CA THR A 167 7.32 6.99 -5.71
C THR A 167 8.08 5.75 -6.18
N VAL A 168 7.72 5.13 -7.30
CA VAL A 168 8.44 3.97 -7.86
C VAL A 168 9.86 4.34 -8.33
N PRO A 169 10.06 5.28 -9.28
CA PRO A 169 11.40 5.71 -9.68
C PRO A 169 12.15 6.41 -8.55
N ILE A 170 11.46 7.14 -7.67
CA ILE A 170 12.08 7.73 -6.47
C ILE A 170 12.64 6.62 -5.57
N SER A 171 11.85 5.58 -5.27
CA SER A 171 12.30 4.46 -4.43
C SER A 171 13.47 3.72 -5.07
N TRP A 172 13.43 3.55 -6.40
CA TRP A 172 14.56 3.00 -7.15
C TRP A 172 15.82 3.85 -7.02
N TRP A 173 15.71 5.17 -7.21
CA TRP A 173 16.83 6.07 -7.08
C TRP A 173 17.38 6.07 -5.65
N ILE A 174 16.52 6.14 -4.63
CA ILE A 174 16.93 6.07 -3.22
C ILE A 174 17.67 4.77 -2.93
N LEU A 175 17.12 3.61 -3.31
CA LEU A 175 17.70 2.31 -2.95
C LEU A 175 18.98 1.96 -3.73
N TYR A 176 19.10 2.39 -5.00
CA TYR A 176 20.19 1.97 -5.87
C TYR A 176 21.21 3.06 -6.19
N ARG A 177 20.87 4.34 -6.04
CA ARG A 177 21.74 5.47 -6.40
C ARG A 177 22.18 6.33 -5.22
N THR A 178 21.69 6.10 -3.99
CA THR A 178 22.12 6.88 -2.81
C THR A 178 22.95 6.08 -1.82
N ARG A 179 23.75 6.79 -1.00
CA ARG A 179 24.51 6.21 0.12
C ARG A 179 23.58 5.57 1.16
N PHE A 180 22.41 6.17 1.39
CA PHE A 180 21.41 5.61 2.29
C PHE A 180 20.93 4.24 1.78
N GLY A 181 20.55 4.14 0.51
CA GLY A 181 20.08 2.89 -0.09
C GLY A 181 21.13 1.78 -0.11
N LEU A 182 22.40 2.13 -0.39
CA LEU A 182 23.50 1.17 -0.30
C LEU A 182 23.65 0.61 1.11
N ARG A 183 23.68 1.48 2.13
CA ARG A 183 23.79 1.10 3.54
C ARG A 183 22.58 0.30 4.01
N LEU A 184 21.37 0.69 3.59
CA LEU A 184 20.14 -0.01 3.92
C LEU A 184 20.18 -1.45 3.43
N ARG A 185 20.51 -1.65 2.14
CA ARG A 185 20.65 -3.00 1.56
C ARG A 185 21.76 -3.79 2.23
N ALA A 186 22.89 -3.16 2.55
CA ALA A 186 23.98 -3.83 3.28
C ALA A 186 23.52 -4.30 4.67
N VAL A 187 22.71 -3.51 5.38
CA VAL A 187 22.13 -3.91 6.68
C VAL A 187 21.24 -5.13 6.56
N GLY A 188 20.42 -5.22 5.50
CA GLY A 188 19.57 -6.39 5.26
C GLY A 188 20.33 -7.66 4.84
N GLU A 189 21.53 -7.51 4.26
CA GLU A 189 22.35 -8.64 3.80
C GLU A 189 23.36 -9.11 4.86
N ASN A 190 24.09 -8.19 5.48
CA ASN A 190 25.08 -8.46 6.52
C ASN A 190 25.20 -7.25 7.48
N PRO A 191 24.38 -7.19 8.55
CA PRO A 191 24.41 -6.08 9.50
C PRO A 191 25.74 -5.99 10.26
N GLY A 192 26.42 -7.11 10.51
CA GLY A 192 27.74 -7.11 11.16
C GLY A 192 28.78 -6.33 10.36
N ALA A 193 28.83 -6.52 9.04
CA ALA A 193 29.74 -5.78 8.16
C ALA A 193 29.44 -4.26 8.12
N VAL A 194 28.20 -3.85 8.38
CA VAL A 194 27.83 -2.43 8.44
C VAL A 194 28.27 -1.82 9.77
N ASP A 195 28.14 -2.57 10.87
CA ASP A 195 28.55 -2.13 12.19
C ASP A 195 30.08 -2.03 12.33
N THR A 196 30.84 -2.98 11.75
CA THR A 196 32.31 -2.89 11.72
C THR A 196 32.83 -1.71 10.90
N ALA A 197 32.04 -1.22 9.93
CA ALA A 197 32.30 0.01 9.21
C ALA A 197 31.92 1.29 10.00
N GLY A 198 31.54 1.16 11.28
CA GLY A 198 31.21 2.26 12.18
C GLY A 198 29.82 2.86 11.97
N ILE A 199 28.92 2.19 11.25
CA ILE A 199 27.59 2.70 10.92
C ILE A 199 26.55 2.00 11.79
N SER A 200 25.74 2.77 12.51
CA SER A 200 24.69 2.25 13.39
C SER A 200 23.60 1.50 12.59
N VAL A 201 23.56 0.17 12.76
CA VAL A 201 22.55 -0.72 12.15
C VAL A 201 21.15 -0.40 12.65
N GLU A 202 20.99 -0.20 13.96
CA GLU A 202 19.70 0.07 14.60
C GLU A 202 19.05 1.33 14.02
N TRP A 203 19.80 2.42 13.89
CA TRP A 203 19.28 3.67 13.33
C TRP A 203 18.89 3.54 11.85
N LEU A 204 19.64 2.77 11.06
CA LEU A 204 19.26 2.50 9.67
C LEU A 204 17.95 1.71 9.58
N ARG A 205 17.72 0.74 10.48
CA ARG A 205 16.46 0.00 10.60
C ARG A 205 15.30 0.89 11.07
N TYR A 206 15.52 1.83 12.00
CA TYR A 206 14.50 2.80 12.36
C TYR A 206 14.14 3.74 11.19
N ARG A 207 15.13 4.22 10.45
CA ARG A 207 14.90 5.07 9.28
C ARG A 207 14.13 4.35 8.17
N SER A 208 14.33 3.05 7.99
CA SER A 208 13.52 2.28 7.04
C SER A 208 12.06 2.20 7.47
N LEU A 209 11.79 2.03 8.77
CA LEU A 209 10.44 2.02 9.31
C LEU A 209 9.75 3.38 9.23
N ILE A 210 10.49 4.49 9.35
CA ILE A 210 9.96 5.84 9.10
C ILE A 210 9.56 5.97 7.62
N ALA A 211 10.43 5.57 6.69
CA ALA A 211 10.11 5.60 5.26
C ALA A 211 8.89 4.72 4.92
N ALA A 212 8.82 3.52 5.51
CA ALA A 212 7.67 2.62 5.40
C ALA A 212 6.40 3.27 5.96
N GLY A 213 6.49 3.89 7.14
CA GLY A 213 5.39 4.61 7.77
C GLY A 213 4.85 5.74 6.89
N ILE A 214 5.73 6.54 6.27
CA ILE A 214 5.33 7.61 5.35
C ILE A 214 4.55 7.04 4.16
N LEU A 215 5.06 6.00 3.52
CA LEU A 215 4.42 5.38 2.36
C LEU A 215 3.08 4.71 2.73
N CYS A 216 3.00 4.00 3.85
CA CYS A 216 1.72 3.51 4.38
C CYS A 216 0.74 4.64 4.74
N GLY A 217 1.26 5.81 5.15
CA GLY A 217 0.50 7.03 5.37
C GLY A 217 -0.25 7.49 4.12
N PHE A 218 0.46 7.53 2.98
CA PHE A 218 -0.16 7.81 1.68
C PHE A 218 -1.21 6.76 1.30
N SER A 219 -0.92 5.48 1.53
CA SER A 219 -1.81 4.37 1.23
C SER A 219 -3.15 4.45 2.00
N GLY A 220 -3.08 4.61 3.32
CA GLY A 220 -4.28 4.71 4.16
C GLY A 220 -5.10 5.96 3.86
N THR A 221 -4.43 7.10 3.66
CA THR A 221 -5.08 8.35 3.26
C THR A 221 -5.82 8.19 1.93
N TYR A 222 -5.19 7.52 0.94
CA TYR A 222 -5.84 7.25 -0.34
C TYR A 222 -7.14 6.45 -0.17
N LEU A 223 -7.11 5.37 0.64
CA LEU A 223 -8.29 4.54 0.90
C LEU A 223 -9.44 5.38 1.48
N ALA A 224 -9.19 6.16 2.53
CA ALA A 224 -10.24 6.86 3.24
C ALA A 224 -10.71 8.15 2.57
N ILE A 225 -9.79 8.98 2.09
CA ILE A 225 -10.11 10.33 1.59
C ILE A 225 -10.39 10.31 0.09
N ALA A 226 -9.52 9.67 -0.69
CA ALA A 226 -9.62 9.70 -2.14
C ALA A 226 -10.65 8.69 -2.66
N GLN A 227 -10.59 7.44 -2.20
CA GLN A 227 -11.43 6.35 -2.69
C GLN A 227 -12.83 6.31 -2.04
N SER A 228 -12.93 6.23 -0.71
CA SER A 228 -14.20 5.93 -0.02
C SER A 228 -14.93 7.12 0.61
N ALA A 229 -14.35 8.32 0.63
CA ALA A 229 -14.93 9.53 1.25
C ALA A 229 -15.15 9.47 2.77
N ALA A 230 -14.75 8.40 3.42
CA ALA A 230 -14.88 8.16 4.85
C ALA A 230 -14.00 6.97 5.22
N PHE A 231 -13.69 6.83 6.50
CA PHE A 231 -13.21 5.58 7.03
C PHE A 231 -14.37 4.59 7.21
N ILE A 232 -14.13 3.36 6.76
CA ILE A 232 -15.03 2.22 6.96
C ILE A 232 -14.23 1.14 7.70
N ASN A 233 -14.90 0.45 8.63
CA ASN A 233 -14.31 -0.65 9.39
C ASN A 233 -13.60 -1.64 8.46
N ASN A 234 -12.35 -1.95 8.79
CA ASN A 234 -11.52 -2.89 8.03
C ASN A 234 -11.40 -2.58 6.52
N MET A 235 -11.44 -1.29 6.11
CA MET A 235 -11.34 -0.93 4.68
C MET A 235 -10.01 -1.31 4.01
N SER A 236 -8.95 -1.52 4.81
CA SER A 236 -7.70 -2.11 4.34
C SER A 236 -7.94 -3.50 3.75
N ALA A 237 -8.84 -4.29 4.35
CA ALA A 237 -9.35 -5.57 3.84
C ALA A 237 -8.26 -6.54 3.34
N GLY A 238 -7.14 -6.62 4.06
CA GLY A 238 -6.03 -7.50 3.72
C GLY A 238 -5.11 -7.00 2.60
N LYS A 239 -5.30 -5.78 2.09
CA LYS A 239 -4.45 -5.17 1.06
C LYS A 239 -2.99 -5.06 1.50
N GLY A 240 -2.71 -4.95 2.79
CA GLY A 240 -1.34 -4.97 3.32
C GLY A 240 -0.65 -6.31 3.13
N TYR A 241 -1.38 -7.42 3.29
CA TYR A 241 -0.87 -8.76 3.01
C TYR A 241 -0.69 -9.00 1.51
N ILE A 242 -1.63 -8.50 0.68
CA ILE A 242 -1.50 -8.54 -0.79
C ILE A 242 -0.27 -7.75 -1.25
N ALA A 243 -0.02 -6.58 -0.66
CA ALA A 243 1.16 -5.78 -0.95
C ALA A 243 2.47 -6.49 -0.59
N LEU A 244 2.50 -7.23 0.53
CA LEU A 244 3.63 -8.08 0.91
C LEU A 244 3.84 -9.21 -0.11
N ALA A 245 2.76 -9.88 -0.54
CA ALA A 245 2.84 -10.89 -1.59
C ALA A 245 3.37 -10.31 -2.91
N ALA A 246 2.91 -9.10 -3.29
CA ALA A 246 3.40 -8.38 -4.45
C ALA A 246 4.90 -8.06 -4.35
N LEU A 247 5.39 -7.71 -3.17
CA LEU A 247 6.81 -7.47 -2.91
C LEU A 247 7.67 -8.72 -3.13
N ILE A 248 7.20 -9.87 -2.65
CA ILE A 248 7.89 -11.17 -2.81
C ILE A 248 7.98 -11.54 -4.30
N PHE A 249 6.87 -11.43 -5.02
CA PHE A 249 6.79 -11.67 -6.47
C PHE A 249 7.71 -10.73 -7.26
N ALA A 250 7.80 -9.49 -6.82
CA ALA A 250 8.68 -8.48 -7.39
C ALA A 250 10.16 -8.66 -7.05
N LYS A 251 10.53 -9.66 -6.24
CA LYS A 251 11.91 -9.94 -5.80
C LYS A 251 12.58 -8.69 -5.21
N TRP A 252 11.82 -7.92 -4.42
CA TRP A 252 12.29 -6.70 -3.77
C TRP A 252 12.88 -5.66 -4.75
N LYS A 253 12.33 -5.53 -5.95
CA LYS A 253 12.72 -4.50 -6.93
C LYS A 253 11.55 -3.51 -7.15
N PRO A 254 11.75 -2.18 -7.08
CA PRO A 254 10.68 -1.19 -7.16
C PRO A 254 9.82 -1.26 -8.42
N VAL A 255 10.44 -1.38 -9.60
CA VAL A 255 9.70 -1.41 -10.87
C VAL A 255 8.86 -2.69 -11.00
N PRO A 256 9.40 -3.89 -10.73
CA PRO A 256 8.57 -5.10 -10.61
C PRO A 256 7.45 -4.99 -9.56
N VAL A 257 7.68 -4.32 -8.41
CA VAL A 257 6.63 -4.10 -7.40
C VAL A 257 5.43 -3.39 -8.01
N MET A 258 5.67 -2.34 -8.79
CA MET A 258 4.61 -1.61 -9.50
C MET A 258 3.80 -2.53 -10.42
N PHE A 259 4.47 -3.32 -11.27
CA PHE A 259 3.78 -4.22 -12.20
C PHE A 259 2.98 -5.31 -11.49
N THR A 260 3.51 -5.86 -10.40
CA THR A 260 2.77 -6.85 -9.61
C THR A 260 1.56 -6.21 -8.92
N CYS A 261 1.68 -4.99 -8.39
CA CYS A 261 0.54 -4.27 -7.82
C CYS A 261 -0.51 -3.91 -8.88
N LEU A 262 -0.11 -3.57 -10.10
CA LEU A 262 -1.02 -3.36 -11.23
C LEU A 262 -1.76 -4.65 -11.60
N LEU A 263 -1.08 -5.80 -11.61
CA LEU A 263 -1.70 -7.09 -11.83
C LEU A 263 -2.75 -7.40 -10.74
N PHE A 264 -2.41 -7.22 -9.46
CA PHE A 264 -3.35 -7.41 -8.37
C PHE A 264 -4.55 -6.45 -8.44
N GLY A 265 -4.30 -5.18 -8.75
CA GLY A 265 -5.34 -4.18 -8.98
C GLY A 265 -6.24 -4.53 -10.17
N PHE A 266 -5.69 -5.13 -11.23
CA PHE A 266 -6.46 -5.60 -12.38
C PHE A 266 -7.36 -6.75 -12.01
N LEU A 267 -6.86 -7.73 -11.25
CA LEU A 267 -7.66 -8.87 -10.80
C LEU A 267 -8.79 -8.43 -9.86
N ASP A 268 -8.54 -7.47 -8.98
CA ASP A 268 -9.57 -6.88 -8.12
C ASP A 268 -10.58 -6.08 -8.95
N ALA A 269 -10.13 -5.27 -9.91
CA ALA A 269 -11.02 -4.54 -10.83
C ALA A 269 -11.91 -5.48 -11.65
N PHE A 270 -11.33 -6.56 -12.18
CA PHE A 270 -12.03 -7.58 -12.94
C PHE A 270 -13.01 -8.36 -12.06
N ALA A 271 -12.59 -8.76 -10.85
CA ALA A 271 -13.46 -9.41 -9.88
C ALA A 271 -14.67 -8.53 -9.57
N ASN A 272 -14.46 -7.26 -9.24
CA ASN A 272 -15.53 -6.30 -8.95
C ASN A 272 -16.48 -6.09 -10.14
N PHE A 273 -15.95 -6.13 -11.37
CA PHE A 273 -16.76 -6.02 -12.58
C PHE A 273 -17.64 -7.25 -12.84
N MET A 274 -17.12 -8.45 -12.53
CA MET A 274 -17.83 -9.72 -12.73
C MET A 274 -18.84 -10.03 -11.62
N GLN A 275 -18.81 -9.30 -10.50
CA GLN A 275 -19.79 -9.46 -9.42
C GLN A 275 -21.22 -9.25 -9.94
N GLY A 276 -22.08 -10.26 -9.73
CA GLY A 276 -23.48 -10.21 -10.15
C GLY A 276 -23.71 -10.38 -11.66
N LYS A 277 -22.70 -10.78 -12.43
CA LYS A 277 -22.85 -11.09 -13.86
C LYS A 277 -22.92 -12.59 -14.09
N ALA A 278 -23.88 -13.00 -14.92
CA ALA A 278 -23.95 -14.37 -15.41
C ALA A 278 -22.74 -14.65 -16.31
N VAL A 279 -22.01 -15.73 -16.00
CA VAL A 279 -20.92 -16.21 -16.83
C VAL A 279 -21.53 -17.02 -17.98
N PRO A 280 -21.17 -16.73 -19.24
CA PRO A 280 -21.67 -17.50 -20.38
C PRO A 280 -21.40 -19.00 -20.18
N GLY A 281 -22.45 -19.81 -20.17
CA GLY A 281 -22.37 -21.27 -20.04
C GLY A 281 -22.35 -21.85 -18.62
N ILE A 282 -22.19 -21.03 -17.57
CA ILE A 282 -22.11 -21.50 -16.17
C ILE A 282 -23.27 -20.95 -15.31
N GLY A 283 -23.86 -19.80 -15.69
CA GLY A 283 -24.93 -19.14 -14.93
C GLY A 283 -24.40 -18.08 -13.97
N GLU A 284 -25.19 -17.72 -12.95
CA GLU A 284 -24.75 -16.78 -11.92
C GLU A 284 -23.71 -17.43 -11.01
N VAL A 285 -22.49 -16.91 -11.09
CA VAL A 285 -21.38 -17.41 -10.28
C VAL A 285 -21.36 -16.63 -8.94
N PRO A 286 -21.25 -17.32 -7.79
CA PRO A 286 -21.13 -16.68 -6.49
C PRO A 286 -20.01 -15.64 -6.45
N VAL A 287 -20.30 -14.47 -5.88
CA VAL A 287 -19.36 -13.34 -5.75
C VAL A 287 -18.05 -13.75 -5.06
N GLN A 288 -18.12 -14.71 -4.13
CA GLN A 288 -16.97 -15.24 -3.40
C GLN A 288 -15.93 -15.87 -4.32
N ILE A 289 -16.32 -16.47 -5.45
CA ILE A 289 -15.38 -17.05 -6.42
C ILE A 289 -14.59 -15.95 -7.13
N PHE A 290 -15.27 -14.86 -7.51
CA PHE A 290 -14.59 -13.70 -8.11
C PHE A 290 -13.68 -13.01 -7.10
N GLN A 291 -14.10 -12.87 -5.85
CA GLN A 291 -13.26 -12.33 -4.77
C GLN A 291 -12.07 -13.24 -4.45
N ALA A 292 -12.16 -14.54 -4.71
CA ALA A 292 -11.06 -15.48 -4.53
C ALA A 292 -10.02 -15.41 -5.68
N LEU A 293 -10.34 -14.82 -6.83
CA LEU A 293 -9.45 -14.79 -8.01
C LEU A 293 -8.03 -14.26 -7.73
N PRO A 294 -7.84 -13.12 -7.04
CA PRO A 294 -6.49 -12.63 -6.75
C PRO A 294 -5.67 -13.64 -5.95
N TYR A 295 -6.28 -14.34 -4.99
CA TYR A 295 -5.62 -15.32 -4.13
C TYR A 295 -5.30 -16.62 -4.87
N ILE A 296 -6.25 -17.14 -5.65
CA ILE A 296 -6.04 -18.34 -6.48
C ILE A 296 -4.90 -18.11 -7.46
N LEU A 297 -4.89 -16.97 -8.14
CA LEU A 297 -3.85 -16.63 -9.10
C LEU A 297 -2.48 -16.43 -8.41
N THR A 298 -2.46 -15.87 -7.19
CA THR A 298 -1.25 -15.82 -6.35
C THR A 298 -0.68 -17.22 -6.12
N CYS A 299 -1.52 -18.18 -5.74
CA CYS A 299 -1.09 -19.57 -5.53
C CYS A 299 -0.51 -20.18 -6.82
N ILE A 300 -1.18 -19.99 -7.96
CA ILE A 300 -0.74 -20.51 -9.26
C ILE A 300 0.61 -19.90 -9.66
N LEU A 301 0.76 -18.58 -9.56
CA LEU A 301 2.00 -17.91 -9.94
C LEU A 301 3.17 -18.35 -9.05
N LEU A 302 2.94 -18.44 -7.73
CA LEU A 302 3.96 -18.82 -6.76
C LEU A 302 4.39 -20.27 -6.94
N ALA A 303 3.46 -21.18 -7.24
CA ALA A 303 3.75 -22.58 -7.52
C ALA A 303 4.45 -22.80 -8.89
N GLY A 304 4.10 -21.99 -9.90
CA GLY A 304 4.48 -22.28 -11.29
C GLY A 304 5.62 -21.47 -11.89
N PHE A 305 5.75 -20.16 -11.60
CA PHE A 305 6.44 -19.25 -12.53
C PHE A 305 7.47 -18.30 -11.91
N ILE A 306 7.43 -18.06 -10.60
CA ILE A 306 8.20 -16.95 -10.01
C ILE A 306 9.68 -17.29 -9.76
N GLY A 307 10.05 -18.57 -9.81
CA GLY A 307 11.40 -19.04 -9.52
C GLY A 307 11.83 -18.70 -8.08
N VAL A 308 13.12 -18.87 -7.78
CA VAL A 308 13.62 -18.67 -6.40
C VAL A 308 13.58 -17.19 -6.00
N ALA A 309 12.71 -16.85 -5.05
CA ALA A 309 12.72 -15.57 -4.36
C ALA A 309 13.78 -15.61 -3.24
N LYS A 310 14.77 -14.72 -3.30
CA LYS A 310 15.82 -14.61 -2.28
C LYS A 310 15.56 -13.37 -1.41
N PRO A 311 14.96 -13.51 -0.22
CA PRO A 311 14.81 -12.40 0.71
C PRO A 311 16.19 -11.96 1.24
N PRO A 312 16.29 -10.75 1.83
CA PRO A 312 17.50 -10.30 2.51
C PRO A 312 17.92 -11.30 3.61
N LYS A 313 19.20 -11.68 3.65
CA LYS A 313 19.69 -12.77 4.51
C LYS A 313 19.48 -12.55 6.01
N ALA A 314 19.57 -11.30 6.46
CA ALA A 314 19.36 -10.93 7.87
C ALA A 314 17.89 -10.55 8.16
N GLY A 315 16.97 -10.81 7.23
CA GLY A 315 15.54 -10.56 7.39
C GLY A 315 14.94 -11.39 8.52
N GLY A 316 14.14 -10.75 9.37
CA GLY A 316 13.45 -11.43 10.47
C GLY A 316 14.29 -11.68 11.72
N VAL A 317 15.62 -11.45 11.66
CA VAL A 317 16.54 -11.72 12.78
C VAL A 317 16.89 -10.43 13.53
N PRO A 318 16.65 -10.36 14.86
CA PRO A 318 17.12 -9.27 15.69
C PRO A 318 18.66 -9.15 15.62
N TYR A 319 19.17 -7.93 15.52
CA TYR A 319 20.61 -7.69 15.46
C TYR A 319 21.16 -7.52 16.88
N THR A 320 22.26 -8.22 17.19
CA THR A 320 23.02 -8.08 18.43
C THR A 320 24.41 -7.56 18.09
N LYS A 321 24.77 -6.41 18.65
CA LYS A 321 26.11 -5.84 18.47
C LYS A 321 27.15 -6.76 19.10
N GLU A 322 28.14 -7.19 18.32
CA GLU A 322 29.31 -7.88 18.85
C GLU A 322 30.12 -6.88 19.68
N ARG A 323 30.41 -7.23 20.92
CA ARG A 323 31.19 -6.39 21.85
C ARG A 323 32.68 -6.62 21.64
#